data_AF-A0A843EJ63-F1
#
_entry.id   AF-A0A843EJ63-F1
#
_cell.length_a   1.000
_cell.length_b   1.000
_cell.length_c   1.000
_cell.angle_alpha   90.00
_cell.angle_beta   90.00
_cell.angle_gamma   90.00
#
_symmetry.space_group_name_H-M   'P 1'
#
loop_
_entity.id
_entity.type
_entity.pdbx_description
1 polymer ?
#
loop_
_entity_poly.entity_id
_entity_poly.type
_entity_poly.pdbx_seq_one_letter_code
_entity_poly.pdbx_strand_id
1 'polypeptide(L)' 'MTVSVVDKGNLNQDQEDVLERFIEFQYAMIERDLEKLNELLEDNYTLTHMSGKTQTKDEYI' A
#
# COMPACT_ATOMS: atom_id res chain seq x y z
N MET A 1 13.11 -14.50 -14.80
CA MET A 1 12.75 -13.67 -13.63
C MET A 1 11.92 -14.56 -12.72
N THR A 2 12.51 -15.04 -11.62
CA THR A 2 11.83 -15.96 -10.71
C THR A 2 11.12 -15.12 -9.68
N VAL A 3 9.79 -15.09 -9.72
CA VAL A 3 9.00 -14.46 -8.65
C VAL A 3 9.00 -15.44 -7.48
N SER A 4 9.76 -15.13 -6.45
CA SER A 4 9.69 -15.83 -5.17
C SER A 4 8.36 -15.47 -4.54
N VAL A 5 7.45 -16.44 -4.40
CA VAL A 5 6.30 -16.27 -3.52
C VAL A 5 6.86 -16.05 -2.12
N VAL A 6 6.49 -14.94 -1.47
CA VAL A 6 6.89 -14.66 -0.09
C VAL A 6 6.44 -15.84 0.77
N ASP A 7 7.40 -16.60 1.28
CA ASP A 7 7.12 -17.70 2.20
C ASP A 7 6.81 -17.10 3.57
N LYS A 8 5.52 -17.03 3.90
CA LYS A 8 5.04 -16.52 5.19
C LYS A 8 5.66 -17.25 6.39
N GLY A 9 6.11 -18.50 6.23
CA GLY A 9 6.71 -19.29 7.31
C GLY A 9 8.04 -18.76 7.85
N ASN A 10 8.65 -17.79 7.16
CA ASN A 10 9.94 -17.19 7.54
C ASN A 10 9.85 -15.69 7.88
N LEU A 11 8.64 -15.14 7.97
CA LEU A 11 8.44 -13.74 8.37
C LEU A 11 8.40 -13.62 9.90
N ASN A 12 9.00 -12.55 10.42
CA ASN A 12 8.72 -12.13 11.79
C ASN A 12 7.40 -11.33 11.83
N GLN A 13 6.92 -11.01 13.04
CA GLN A 13 5.65 -10.32 13.22
C GLN A 13 5.60 -8.98 12.46
N ASP A 14 6.64 -8.15 12.57
CA ASP A 14 6.67 -6.85 11.89
C ASP A 14 6.58 -7.00 10.36
N GLN A 15 7.23 -8.02 9.81
CA GLN A 15 7.19 -8.31 8.38
C GLN A 15 5.81 -8.83 7.95
N GLU A 16 5.16 -9.65 8.78
CA GLU A 16 3.80 -10.11 8.53
C GLU A 16 2.81 -8.94 8.57
N ASP A 17 2.92 -8.06 9.56
CA ASP A 17 2.08 -6.86 9.69
C ASP A 17 2.23 -5.92 8.49
N VAL A 18 3.45 -5.71 8.01
CA VAL A 18 3.71 -4.91 6.80
C VAL A 18 3.10 -5.58 5.55
N LEU A 19 3.23 -6.89 5.42
CA LEU A 19 2.67 -7.64 4.29
C LEU A 19 1.14 -7.56 4.30
N GLU A 20 0.49 -7.72 5.44
CA GLU A 20 -0.96 -7.63 5.58
C GLU A 20 -1.47 -6.23 5.23
N ARG A 21 -0.85 -5.18 5.77
CA ARG A 21 -1.20 -3.79 5.41
C ARG A 21 -1.00 -3.52 3.93
N PHE A 22 0.05 -4.06 3.32
CA PHE A 22 0.28 -3.92 1.88
C PHE A 22 -0.81 -4.62 1.07
N ILE A 23 -1.22 -5.83 1.46
CA ILE A 23 -2.31 -6.57 0.81
C ILE A 23 -3.61 -5.76 0.91
N GLU A 24 -3.97 -5.26 2.10
CA GLU A 24 -5.16 -4.42 2.28
C GLU A 24 -5.14 -3.18 1.37
N PHE A 25 -4.01 -2.49 1.30
CA PHE A 25 -3.84 -1.33 0.42
C PHE A 25 -4.03 -1.70 -1.06
N GLN A 26 -3.45 -2.81 -1.53
CA GLN A 26 -3.63 -3.25 -2.92
C GLN A 26 -5.09 -3.59 -3.23
N TYR A 27 -5.79 -4.27 -2.32
CA TYR A 27 -7.21 -4.56 -2.49
C TYR A 27 -8.06 -3.29 -2.54
N ALA A 28 -7.81 -2.33 -1.65
CA ALA A 28 -8.53 -1.05 -1.66
C ALA A 28 -8.32 -0.28 -2.98
N MET A 29 -7.10 -0.30 -3.55
CA MET A 29 -6.84 0.28 -4.87
C MET A 29 -7.58 -0.44 -6.01
N ILE A 30 -7.60 -1.77 -5.99
CA ILE A 30 -8.26 -2.60 -7.02
C ILE A 30 -9.77 -2.36 -7.03
N GLU A 31 -10.39 -2.35 -5.84
CA GLU A 31 -11.84 -2.17 -5.66
C GLU A 31 -12.27 -0.70 -5.67
N ARG A 32 -11.33 0.24 -5.74
CA ARG A 32 -11.57 1.70 -5.62
C ARG A 32 -12.28 2.08 -4.33
N ASP A 33 -11.92 1.44 -3.23
CA ASP A 33 -12.45 1.73 -1.90
C ASP A 33 -11.77 2.96 -1.30
N LEU A 34 -12.30 4.13 -1.64
CA LEU A 34 -11.75 5.43 -1.21
C LEU A 34 -11.84 5.64 0.30
N GLU A 35 -12.82 5.03 0.97
CA GLU A 35 -12.96 5.09 2.43
C GLU A 35 -11.82 4.32 3.08
N LYS A 36 -11.58 3.08 2.64
CA LYS A 36 -10.47 2.28 3.13
C LYS A 36 -9.10 2.88 2.80
N LEU A 37 -8.93 3.47 1.62
CA LEU A 37 -7.70 4.20 1.28
C LEU A 37 -7.48 5.41 2.20
N ASN A 38 -8.55 6.12 2.58
CA ASN A 38 -8.47 7.21 3.54
C ASN A 38 -8.07 6.75 4.95
N GLU A 39 -8.52 5.58 5.38
CA GLU A 39 -8.11 4.99 6.67
C GLU A 39 -6.66 4.51 6.67
N LEU A 40 -6.21 3.92 5.55
CA LEU A 40 -4.89 3.29 5.45
C LEU A 40 -3.75 4.30 5.29
N LEU A 41 -4.00 5.44 4.62
CA LEU A 41 -3.00 6.46 4.33
C LEU A 41 -2.96 7.54 5.42
N GLU A 42 -1.77 7.88 5.89
CA GLU A 42 -1.58 9.01 6.82
C GLU A 42 -1.95 10.34 6.17
N ASP A 43 -2.41 11.31 6.95
CA ASP A 43 -2.84 12.63 6.41
C ASP A 43 -1.71 13.42 5.75
N ASN A 44 -0.46 13.14 6.13
CA ASN A 44 0.74 13.73 5.53
C ASN A 44 1.30 12.90 4.34
N TYR A 45 0.55 11.89 3.88
CA TYR A 45 1.01 11.01 2.80
C TYR A 45 1.26 11.80 1.51
N THR A 46 2.41 11.52 0.90
CA THR A 46 2.82 12.10 -0.39
C THR A 46 3.15 10.98 -1.36
N LEU A 47 2.45 10.94 -2.49
CA LEU A 47 2.73 10.05 -3.60
C LEU A 47 3.58 10.76 -4.65
N THR A 48 4.70 10.15 -5.04
CA THR A 48 5.48 10.59 -6.19
C THR A 48 5.22 9.65 -7.36
N HIS A 49 4.51 10.14 -8.37
CA HIS A 49 4.29 9.42 -9.62
C HIS A 49 5.62 9.23 -10.37
N MET A 50 5.72 8.20 -11.21
CA MET A 50 6.93 7.91 -12.00
C MET A 50 7.36 9.05 -12.93
N SER A 51 6.47 10.00 -13.24
CA SER A 51 6.81 11.22 -13.99
C SER A 51 7.51 12.30 -13.14
N GLY A 52 7.70 12.06 -11.85
CA GLY A 52 8.22 13.05 -10.89
C GLY A 52 7.16 14.01 -10.35
N LYS A 53 5.87 13.82 -10.68
CA LYS A 53 4.78 14.61 -10.10
C LYS A 53 4.52 14.13 -8.67
N THR A 54 4.52 15.04 -7.71
CA THR A 54 4.07 14.78 -6.34
C THR A 54 2.59 15.12 -6.17
N GLN A 55 1.90 14.32 -5.37
CA GLN A 55 0.50 14.48 -5.00
C GLN A 55 0.36 14.27 -3.50
N THR A 56 -0.44 15.12 -2.85
CA THR A 56 -0.97 14.89 -1.50
C THR A 56 -1.95 13.71 -1.49
N LYS A 57 -2.29 13.21 -0.31
CA LYS A 57 -3.35 12.20 -0.12
C LYS A 57 -4.64 12.57 -0.88
N ASP A 58 -5.15 13.77 -0.65
CA ASP A 58 -6.39 14.28 -1.26
C ASP A 58 -6.32 14.41 -2.80
N GLU A 59 -5.13 14.64 -3.35
CA GLU A 59 -4.94 14.71 -4.81
C GLU A 59 -4.73 13.33 -5.46
N TYR A 60 -4.41 12.32 -4.66
CA TYR A 60 -4.15 10.97 -5.11
C TYR A 60 -5.42 10.12 -5.15
N ILE A 61 -6.26 10.22 -4.12
CA ILE A 61 -7.49 9.43 -3.95
C ILE A 61 -8.70 10.03 -4.69
#